data_AF-A0A4U8UA49-F1
#
_entry.id   AF-A0A4U8UA49-F1
#
_cell.length_a   1.000
_cell.length_b   1.000
_cell.length_c   1.000
_cell.angle_alpha   90.00
_cell.angle_beta   90.00
_cell.angle_gamma   90.00
#
_symmetry.space_group_name_H-M   'P 1'
#
loop_
_entity.id
_entity.type
_entity.pdbx_description
1 polymer ?
#
loop_
_entity_poly.entity_id
_entity_poly.type
_entity_poly.pdbx_seq_one_letter_code
_entity_poly.pdbx_strand_id
1 'polypeptide(L)'
;MVRLWIDSKVAKYFKRKKISPNQHLIEHKDGSLDITLHITDFMEIAPLVLMWIPSVAVLEPQELKDFIKKSVEEYLKVLEL
;
A
#
# COMPACT_ATOMS: atom_id res chain seq x y z
N MET A 1 0.48 -12.89 3.35
CA MET A 1 -0.71 -12.01 3.44
C MET A 1 -0.21 -10.58 3.62
N VAL A 2 -0.87 -9.60 3.02
CA VAL A 2 -0.57 -8.16 3.13
C VAL A 2 -1.79 -7.45 3.66
N ARG A 3 -1.59 -6.47 4.56
CA ARG A 3 -2.61 -5.50 4.98
C ARG A 3 -2.10 -4.09 4.71
N LEU A 4 -2.89 -3.32 3.98
CA LEU A 4 -2.63 -1.92 3.66
C LEU A 4 -3.65 -1.02 4.35
N TRP A 5 -3.20 0.13 4.84
CA TRP A 5 -4.06 1.23 5.25
C TRP A 5 -4.13 2.28 4.13
N ILE A 6 -5.33 2.79 3.88
CA ILE A 6 -5.64 3.74 2.81
C ILE A 6 -6.33 4.97 3.41
N ASP A 7 -5.77 6.15 3.19
CA ASP A 7 -6.35 7.42 3.62
C ASP A 7 -7.72 7.67 2.96
N SER A 8 -8.64 8.29 3.71
CA SER A 8 -10.00 8.57 3.26
C SER A 8 -10.07 9.44 1.99
N LYS A 9 -9.06 10.29 1.75
CA LYS A 9 -8.94 11.13 0.55
C LYS A 9 -8.82 10.32 -0.74
N VAL A 10 -8.22 9.12 -0.66
CA VAL A 10 -7.97 8.25 -1.81
C VAL A 10 -8.80 6.97 -1.78
N ALA A 11 -9.48 6.69 -0.66
CA ALA A 11 -10.33 5.52 -0.45
C ALA A 11 -11.31 5.24 -1.60
N LYS A 12 -11.94 6.28 -2.17
CA LYS A 12 -12.89 6.13 -3.29
C LYS A 12 -12.29 5.45 -4.52
N TYR A 13 -11.01 5.70 -4.81
CA TYR A 13 -10.28 5.03 -5.89
C TYR A 13 -10.11 3.54 -5.57
N PHE A 14 -9.66 3.23 -4.36
CA PHE A 14 -9.37 1.87 -3.91
C PHE A 14 -10.62 0.99 -3.72
N LYS A 15 -11.78 1.57 -3.39
CA LYS A 15 -13.07 0.83 -3.39
C LYS A 15 -13.46 0.31 -4.78
N ARG A 16 -13.10 1.05 -5.83
CA ARG A 16 -13.44 0.71 -7.22
C ARG A 16 -12.38 -0.18 -7.86
N LYS A 17 -11.14 -0.06 -7.42
CA LYS A 17 -10.00 -0.80 -7.97
C LYS A 17 -9.95 -2.21 -7.41
N LYS A 18 -10.05 -3.19 -8.30
CA LYS A 18 -9.69 -4.58 -8.00
C LYS A 18 -8.17 -4.73 -8.12
N ILE A 19 -7.49 -4.84 -6.99
CA ILE A 19 -6.06 -5.13 -6.85
C ILE A 19 -5.82 -6.63 -7.01
N SER A 20 -6.61 -7.46 -6.33
CA SER A 20 -6.49 -8.93 -6.36
C SER A 20 -7.88 -9.59 -6.30
N PRO A 21 -8.08 -10.77 -6.93
CA PRO A 21 -9.33 -11.53 -6.82
C PRO A 21 -9.74 -11.83 -5.39
N ASN A 22 -8.77 -12.04 -4.50
CA ASN A 22 -8.98 -12.49 -3.11
C ASN A 22 -8.74 -11.35 -2.10
N GLN A 23 -8.94 -10.10 -2.52
CA GLN A 23 -8.83 -8.97 -1.60
C GLN A 23 -10.07 -8.83 -0.72
N HIS A 24 -9.87 -8.41 0.52
CA HIS A 24 -10.92 -8.00 1.44
C HIS A 24 -10.74 -6.52 1.78
N LEU A 25 -11.85 -5.79 1.97
CA LEU A 25 -11.85 -4.36 2.23
C LEU A 25 -12.72 -4.10 3.45
N ILE A 26 -12.16 -3.37 4.43
CA ILE A 26 -12.85 -2.89 5.61
C ILE A 26 -12.82 -1.37 5.57
N GLU A 27 -13.99 -0.73 5.65
CA GLU A 27 -14.10 0.72 5.76
C GLU A 27 -14.28 1.14 7.21
N HIS A 28 -13.48 2.11 7.63
CA HIS A 28 -13.53 2.68 8.97
C HIS A 28 -14.52 3.85 9.03
N LYS A 29 -14.92 4.25 10.24
CA LYS A 29 -15.88 5.34 10.46
C LYS A 29 -15.39 6.70 9.95
N ASP A 30 -14.07 6.89 9.88
CA ASP A 30 -13.43 8.11 9.36
C ASP A 30 -13.28 8.11 7.82
N GLY A 31 -13.76 7.06 7.15
CA GLY A 31 -13.71 6.88 5.71
C GLY A 31 -12.39 6.29 5.18
N SER A 32 -11.42 6.00 6.04
CA SER A 32 -10.21 5.26 5.66
C SER A 32 -10.51 3.77 5.42
N LEU A 33 -9.59 3.06 4.77
CA LEU A 33 -9.77 1.64 4.46
C LEU A 33 -8.60 0.79 4.94
N ASP A 34 -8.91 -0.41 5.41
CA ASP A 34 -7.96 -1.51 5.45
C ASP A 34 -8.23 -2.44 4.26
N ILE A 35 -7.19 -2.73 3.47
CA ILE A 35 -7.25 -3.72 2.39
C ILE A 35 -6.32 -4.87 2.72
N THR A 36 -6.87 -6.07 2.78
CA THR A 36 -6.12 -7.31 2.99
C THR A 36 -6.10 -8.13 1.72
N LEU A 37 -4.94 -8.65 1.31
CA LEU A 37 -4.81 -9.50 0.13
C LEU A 37 -3.65 -10.51 0.27
N HIS A 38 -3.65 -11.52 -0.59
CA HIS A 38 -2.53 -12.45 -0.73
C HIS A 38 -1.73 -12.07 -1.98
N ILE A 39 -0.41 -12.07 -1.83
CA ILE A 39 0.58 -11.86 -2.89
C ILE A 39 1.59 -12.99 -2.83
N THR A 40 2.25 -13.27 -3.94
CA THR A 40 3.36 -14.23 -4.03
C THR A 40 4.73 -13.53 -4.07
N ASP A 41 4.77 -12.30 -4.58
CA ASP A 41 5.97 -11.47 -4.65
C ASP A 41 5.67 -10.01 -4.24
N PHE A 42 6.62 -9.35 -3.57
CA PHE A 42 6.45 -7.97 -3.12
C PHE A 42 6.23 -6.99 -4.27
N MET A 43 6.79 -7.25 -5.46
CA MET A 43 6.63 -6.41 -6.65
C MET A 43 5.20 -6.39 -7.19
N GLU A 44 4.33 -7.32 -6.80
CA GLU A 44 2.91 -7.28 -7.16
C GLU A 44 2.18 -6.08 -6.53
N ILE A 45 2.63 -5.64 -5.35
CA ILE A 45 1.97 -4.57 -4.58
C ILE A 45 2.85 -3.35 -4.38
N ALA A 46 4.17 -3.50 -4.39
CA ALA A 46 5.09 -2.41 -4.06
C ALA A 46 4.96 -1.18 -4.98
N PRO A 47 4.83 -1.30 -6.32
CA PRO A 47 4.62 -0.14 -7.18
C PRO A 47 3.33 0.62 -6.85
N LEU A 48 2.27 -0.09 -6.45
CA LEU A 48 1.01 0.53 -6.04
C LEU A 48 1.18 1.29 -4.72
N VAL A 49 1.90 0.72 -3.74
CA VAL A 49 2.16 1.43 -2.48
C VAL A 49 3.00 2.67 -2.73
N LEU A 50 4.15 2.52 -3.41
CA LEU A 50 5.10 3.62 -3.67
C LEU A 50 4.45 4.79 -4.42
N MET A 51 3.60 4.52 -5.41
CA MET A 51 2.88 5.54 -6.17
C MET A 51 1.90 6.36 -5.32
N TRP A 52 1.42 5.83 -4.19
CA TRP A 52 0.37 6.44 -3.39
C TRP A 52 0.81 6.89 -2.00
N ILE A 53 2.11 6.84 -1.68
CA ILE A 53 2.65 7.46 -0.46
C ILE A 53 2.44 8.99 -0.54
N PRO A 54 1.98 9.66 0.54
CA PRO A 54 1.81 9.14 1.90
C PRO A 54 0.40 8.61 2.22
N SER A 55 -0.51 8.57 1.25
CA SER A 55 -1.91 8.18 1.44
C SER A 55 -2.16 6.66 1.49
N VAL A 56 -1.14 5.84 1.22
CA VAL A 56 -1.18 4.39 1.35
C VAL A 56 0.01 3.92 2.17
N ALA A 57 -0.25 3.10 3.19
CA ALA A 57 0.76 2.57 4.07
C ALA A 57 0.64 1.04 4.21
N VAL A 58 1.78 0.36 4.31
CA VAL A 58 1.83 -1.06 4.65
C VAL A 58 1.68 -1.19 6.16
N LEU A 59 0.63 -1.87 6.60
CA LEU A 59 0.47 -2.27 7.99
C LEU A 59 1.21 -3.59 8.24
N GLU A 60 1.03 -4.57 7.34
CA GLU A 60 1.63 -5.91 7.41
C GLU A 60 1.90 -6.47 6.01
N PRO A 61 2.90 -7.35 5.82
CA PRO A 61 3.87 -7.79 6.83
C PRO A 61 5.02 -6.77 6.97
N GLN A 62 5.83 -6.90 8.02
CA GLN A 62 6.92 -5.96 8.30
C GLN A 62 7.98 -5.96 7.19
N GLU A 63 8.24 -7.12 6.59
CA GLU A 63 9.22 -7.30 5.51
C GLU A 63 8.85 -6.47 4.28
N LEU A 64 7.56 -6.38 3.94
CA LEU A 64 7.10 -5.51 2.84
C LEU A 64 7.25 -4.04 3.22
N LYS A 65 6.98 -3.67 4.48
CA LYS A 65 7.17 -2.30 4.95
C LYS A 65 8.65 -1.88 4.87
N ASP A 66 9.56 -2.76 5.24
CA ASP A 66 11.01 -2.54 5.16
C ASP A 66 11.47 -2.44 3.70
N PHE A 67 10.93 -3.29 2.82
CA PHE A 67 11.17 -3.21 1.37
C PHE A 67 10.77 -1.84 0.81
N ILE A 68 9.56 -1.36 1.12
CA ILE A 68 9.08 -0.04 0.68
C ILE A 68 9.95 1.09 1.22
N LYS A 69 10.31 1.02 2.51
CA LYS A 69 11.19 2.03 3.13
C LYS A 69 12.53 2.12 2.41
N LYS A 70 13.16 0.98 2.12
CA LYS A 70 14.42 0.93 1.38
C LYS A 70 14.28 1.55 -0.01
N SER A 71 13.20 1.25 -0.74
CA SER A 71 12.96 1.86 -2.07
C SER A 71 12.82 3.38 -2.00
N VAL A 72 12.13 3.91 -0.99
CA VAL A 72 12.00 5.37 -0.79
C VAL A 72 13.35 6.00 -0.46
N GLU A 73 14.17 5.37 0.39
CA GLU A 73 15.53 5.83 0.69
C GLU A 73 16.43 5.83 -0.56
N GLU A 74 16.29 4.85 -1.44
CA GLU A 74 17.00 4.80 -2.72
C GLU A 74 16.56 5.94 -3.66
N TYR A 75 15.26 6.25 -3.70
CA TYR A 75 14.75 7.39 -4.46
C TYR A 75 15.29 8.72 -3.94
N LEU A 76 15.36 8.89 -2.62
CA LEU A 76 15.90 10.10 -2.00
C LEU A 76 17.36 10.33 -2.39
N LYS A 77 18.20 9.29 -2.37
CA LYS A 77 19.61 9.39 -2.78
C LYS A 77 19.77 9.93 -4.20
N VAL A 78 18.87 9.56 -5.12
CA VAL A 78 18.91 10.05 -6.52
C VAL A 78 18.55 11.53 -6.60
N LEU A 79 17.64 12.01 -5.75
CA LEU A 79 17.23 13.41 -5.70
C LEU A 79 18.26 14.32 -5.03
N GLU A 80 19.16 13.75 -4.24
CA GLU A 80 20.25 14.45 -3.54
C GLU A 80 21.57 14.50 -4.33
N LEU A 81 21.61 13.92 -5.54
CA LEU A 81 22.73 14.04 -6.48
C LEU A 81 22.83 15.45 -7.07
#